data_AF-A0A7K7TE32-F1
#
_entry.id   AF-A0A7K7TE32-F1
#
_cell.length_a   1.000
_cell.length_b   1.000
_cell.length_c   1.000
_cell.angle_alpha   90.00
_cell.angle_beta   90.00
_cell.angle_gamma   90.00
#
_symmetry.space_group_name_H-M   'P 1'
#
loop_
_entity.id
_entity.type
_entity.pdbx_description
1 polymer ?
#
loop_
_entity_poly.entity_id
_entity_poly.type
_entity_poly.pdbx_seq_one_letter_code
_entity_poly.pdbx_strand_id
1 'polypeptide(L)' 'DKEKKKKESILDLSKYIDKTIRVKFQGGREASGVLKGFDPLLNLVLDGTIEYMR' A
#
# COMPACT_ATOMS: atom_id res chain seq x y z
N ASP A 1 -11.74 -3.94 30.99
CA ASP A 1 -11.80 -4.19 29.53
C ASP A 1 -10.40 -4.19 28.95
N LYS A 2 -9.91 -5.36 28.49
CA LYS A 2 -8.62 -5.45 27.80
C LYS A 2 -8.84 -4.99 26.36
N GLU A 3 -8.55 -3.73 26.05
CA GLU A 3 -8.38 -3.27 24.68
C GLU A 3 -7.41 -4.23 23.98
N LYS A 4 -7.94 -5.06 23.07
CA LYS A 4 -7.13 -5.85 22.16
C LYS A 4 -6.26 -4.85 21.41
N LYS A 5 -4.98 -4.75 21.76
CA LYS A 5 -3.97 -4.04 20.97
C LYS A 5 -4.15 -4.50 19.54
N LYS A 6 -4.69 -3.62 18.68
CA LYS A 6 -4.73 -3.86 17.24
C LYS A 6 -3.29 -4.20 16.87
N LYS A 7 -3.10 -5.32 16.14
CA LYS A 7 -1.80 -5.61 15.54
C LYS A 7 -1.55 -4.47 14.57
N GLU A 8 -0.87 -3.43 15.03
CA GLU A 8 -0.43 -2.34 14.19
C GLU A 8 0.50 -2.98 13.16
N SER A 9 0.13 -2.84 11.89
CA SER A 9 1.05 -3.11 10.80
C SER A 9 2.32 -2.32 11.09
N ILE A 10 3.47 -3.00 11.09
CA ILE A 10 4.79 -2.36 11.28
C ILE A 10 5.02 -1.29 10.19
N LEU A 11 4.25 -1.37 9.09
CA LEU A 11 4.23 -0.43 8.00
C LEU A 11 3.13 0.62 8.20
N ASP A 12 3.54 1.86 8.43
CA ASP A 12 2.64 3.02 8.42
C ASP A 12 2.59 3.63 7.00
N LEU A 13 1.55 3.25 6.26
CA LEU A 13 1.32 3.75 4.89
C LEU A 13 0.81 5.19 4.86
N SER A 14 0.35 5.74 5.99
CA SER A 14 -0.16 7.13 6.07
C SER A 14 0.92 8.14 5.68
N LYS A 15 2.19 7.82 5.95
CA LYS A 15 3.37 8.62 5.58
C LYS A 15 3.61 8.75 4.08
N TYR A 16 2.94 7.89 3.29
CA TYR A 16 3.09 7.79 1.84
C TYR A 16 1.84 8.23 1.08
N ILE A 17 0.77 8.67 1.76
CA ILE A 17 -0.40 9.28 1.11
C ILE A 17 0.05 10.48 0.26
N ASP A 18 -0.54 10.58 -0.93
CA ASP A 18 -0.24 11.57 -1.97
C ASP A 18 1.21 11.56 -2.49
N LYS A 19 1.96 10.48 -2.21
CA LYS A 19 3.28 10.23 -2.79
C LYS A 19 3.23 9.09 -3.79
N THR A 20 4.09 9.15 -4.80
CA THR A 20 4.32 8.03 -5.71
C THR A 20 5.02 6.89 -4.96
N ILE A 21 4.42 5.71 -4.97
CA ILE A 21 5.00 4.48 -4.43
C ILE A 21 5.18 3.44 -5.54
N ARG A 22 6.10 2.51 -5.34
CA ARG A 22 6.27 1.32 -6.17
C ARG A 22 5.90 0.08 -5.37
N VAL A 23 5.02 -0.75 -5.93
CA VAL A 23 4.51 -1.97 -5.33
C VAL A 23 5.00 -3.15 -6.15
N LYS A 24 5.63 -4.13 -5.49
CA LYS A 24 5.97 -5.41 -6.11
C LYS A 24 4.96 -6.46 -5.68
N PHE A 25 4.24 -7.01 -6.64
CA PHE A 25 3.30 -8.09 -6.39
C PHE A 25 4.02 -9.43 -6.45
N GLN A 26 3.48 -10.40 -5.70
CA GLN A 26 3.86 -11.79 -5.90
C GLN A 26 3.58 -12.19 -7.36
N GLY A 27 4.47 -12.97 -7.96
CA GLY A 27 4.39 -13.30 -9.39
C GLY A 27 5.13 -12.33 -10.32
N GLY A 28 5.83 -11.32 -9.76
CA GLY A 28 6.81 -10.52 -10.51
C GLY A 28 6.25 -9.27 -11.22
N ARG A 29 4.96 -8.99 -11.09
CA ARG A 29 4.36 -7.73 -11.54
C ARG A 29 4.81 -6.59 -10.64
N GLU A 30 5.13 -5.44 -11.23
CA GLU A 30 5.38 -4.22 -10.47
C GLU A 30 4.42 -3.12 -10.94
N ALA A 31 3.95 -2.29 -10.02
CA ALA A 31 3.16 -1.10 -10.34
C ALA A 31 3.72 0.12 -9.63
N SER A 32 3.67 1.29 -10.26
CA SER A 32 4.00 2.58 -9.64
C SER A 32 2.86 3.55 -9.82
N GLY A 33 2.48 4.26 -8.75
CA GLY A 33 1.35 5.20 -8.77
C GLY A 33 1.28 6.01 -7.47
N VAL A 34 0.45 7.04 -7.44
CA VAL A 34 0.27 7.89 -6.25
C VAL A 34 -0.67 7.19 -5.28
N LEU A 35 -0.23 6.97 -4.03
CA LEU A 35 -1.06 6.35 -3.01
C LEU A 35 -2.17 7.31 -2.56
N LYS A 36 -3.43 6.93 -2.78
CA LYS A 36 -4.60 7.72 -2.37
C LYS A 36 -5.32 7.16 -1.14
N GLY A 37 -5.13 5.87 -0.87
CA GLY A 37 -5.76 5.23 0.27
C GLY A 37 -5.28 3.81 0.46
N PHE A 38 -5.47 3.30 1.67
CA PHE A 38 -5.19 1.92 2.02
C PHE A 38 -6.11 1.46 3.15
N ASP A 39 -6.19 0.15 3.36
CA ASP A 39 -6.90 -0.44 4.49
C ASP A 39 -5.97 -1.31 5.35
N PRO A 40 -6.43 -1.83 6.51
CA PRO A 40 -5.61 -2.70 7.37
C PRO A 40 -5.17 -4.02 6.74
N LEU A 41 -5.76 -4.43 5.60
CA LEU A 41 -5.38 -5.64 4.86
C LEU A 41 -4.34 -5.34 3.77
N LEU A 42 -3.83 -4.10 3.70
CA LEU A 42 -2.88 -3.60 2.70
C LEU A 42 -3.45 -3.61 1.28
N ASN A 43 -4.77 -3.49 1.12
CA ASN A 43 -5.34 -3.13 -0.17
C ASN A 43 -4.98 -1.67 -0.45
N LEU A 44 -4.53 -1.38 -1.67
CA LEU A 44 -4.01 -0.06 -2.05
C LEU A 44 -4.88 0.58 -3.14
N VAL A 45 -5.17 1.86 -2.99
CA VAL A 45 -5.76 2.70 -4.03
C VAL A 45 -4.65 3.55 -4.63
N LEU A 46 -4.34 3.33 -5.90
CA LEU A 46 -3.29 4.05 -6.63
C LEU A 46 -3.90 4.88 -7.77
N ASP A 47 -3.49 6.14 -7.84
CA ASP A 47 -3.84 7.07 -8.92
C ASP A 47 -2.70 7.19 -9.93
N GLY A 48 -3.02 7.38 -11.20
CA GLY A 48 -2.03 7.51 -12.29
C GLY A 48 -1.08 6.32 -12.41
N THR A 49 -1.59 5.09 -12.24
CA THR A 49 -0.76 3.89 -12.11
C THR A 49 -0.13 3.45 -13.43
N ILE A 50 1.17 3.18 -13.41
CA ILE A 50 1.94 2.53 -14.47
C ILE A 50 2.29 1.12 -14.03
N GLU A 51 1.90 0.13 -14.82
CA GLU A 51 2.26 -1.27 -14.63
C GLU A 51 3.52 -1.63 -15.44
N TYR A 52 4.39 -2.43 -14.84
CA TYR A 52 5.57 -3.02 -15.44
C TYR A 52 5.39 -4.53 -15.49
N MET A 53 5.27 -5.05 -16.71
CA MET A 53 5.30 -6.48 -16.99
C MET A 53 6.75 -6.95 -17.12
N ARG A 54 6.98 -8.20 -16.76
CA ARG A 54 8.26 -8.88 -16.98
C ARG A 54 8.25 -9.61 -18.32
#